data_AF-A0A9P8AR11-F1
#
_entry.id   AF-A0A9P8AR11-F1
#
_cell.length_a   1.000
_cell.length_b   1.000
_cell.length_c   1.000
_cell.angle_alpha   90.00
_cell.angle_beta   90.00
_cell.angle_gamma   90.00
#
_symmetry.space_group_name_H-M   'P 1'
#
loop_
_entity.id
_entity.type
_entity.pdbx_description
1 polymer ?
#
loop_
_entity_poly.entity_id
_entity_poly.type
_entity_poly.pdbx_seq_one_letter_code
_entity_poly.pdbx_strand_id
1 'polypeptide(L)'
;MQPIIPVPSSRIHKGFTSSSSLARSSGNANMKYVPLDDSALGVHKVFNRTSHNVVSPPAPSRPNPDDGEHPEKAWEAVYPHGSINPSASVVGGFSFYVAGPAGFLDGAVKEAIMGYRVMFQPGWEWAKGGKLPGIFGGVGDASYHCSGGRQNDRCQCFDARLMWRPNGAGEIYTYFPLTEGNETALLRVPGSRKNPDYGFSVGLGAFTWPVGRWVDVAFRVKLNEINALDGELELYVDGKTVISVHGLNMKMSSDSRIKGMHFQTFFGGHTDEWASPKNQQAWFGDVTGMILA
;
A
#
# COMPACT_ATOMS: atom_id res chain seq x y z
N MET A 1 -0.89 -17.03 13.88
CA MET A 1 -1.59 -15.90 13.20
C MET A 1 -0.86 -15.69 11.88
N GLN A 2 -1.56 -15.55 10.76
CA GLN A 2 -0.91 -15.34 9.45
C GLN A 2 -0.49 -13.87 9.35
N PRO A 3 0.77 -13.52 9.03
CA PRO A 3 1.27 -12.15 9.16
C PRO A 3 0.47 -11.08 8.38
N ILE A 4 -0.01 -11.39 7.17
CA ILE A 4 -0.86 -10.49 6.35
C ILE A 4 -2.31 -10.36 6.86
N ILE A 5 -2.74 -11.21 7.78
CA ILE A 5 -4.03 -11.13 8.49
C ILE A 5 -3.74 -10.81 9.97
N PRO A 6 -3.44 -9.54 10.30
CA PRO A 6 -2.93 -9.16 11.62
C PRO A 6 -4.03 -9.03 12.68
N VAL A 7 -5.23 -9.56 12.42
CA VAL A 7 -6.38 -9.49 13.32
C VAL A 7 -6.98 -10.88 13.53
N PRO A 8 -7.64 -11.13 14.68
CA PRO A 8 -8.42 -12.35 14.87
C PRO A 8 -9.49 -12.50 13.79
N SER A 9 -9.70 -13.73 13.29
CA SER A 9 -10.68 -14.00 12.24
C SER A 9 -12.12 -13.64 12.63
N SER A 10 -12.43 -13.61 13.92
CA SER A 10 -13.69 -13.14 14.48
C SER A 10 -13.98 -11.65 14.21
N ARG A 11 -12.96 -10.84 13.92
CA ARG A 11 -13.13 -9.44 13.50
C ARG A 11 -13.38 -9.27 12.00
N ILE A 12 -13.16 -10.31 11.19
CA ILE A 12 -13.29 -10.21 9.73
C ILE A 12 -14.75 -10.48 9.37
N HIS A 13 -15.46 -9.44 8.94
CA HIS A 13 -16.82 -9.56 8.44
C HIS A 13 -16.86 -10.19 7.03
N LYS A 14 -15.99 -9.71 6.15
CA LYS A 14 -15.88 -10.14 4.74
C LYS A 14 -14.46 -9.91 4.27
N GLY A 15 -13.87 -10.85 3.53
CA GLY A 15 -12.53 -10.65 2.98
C GLY A 15 -12.28 -11.45 1.70
N PHE A 16 -11.20 -11.08 1.02
CA PHE A 16 -10.67 -11.77 -0.14
C PHE A 16 -9.15 -11.89 -0.06
N THR A 17 -8.59 -12.90 -0.71
CA THR A 17 -7.14 -13.05 -0.86
C THR A 17 -6.81 -13.76 -2.16
N SER A 18 -5.69 -13.38 -2.77
CA SER A 18 -5.10 -14.09 -3.92
C SER A 18 -4.13 -15.20 -3.55
N SER A 19 -3.91 -15.42 -2.25
CA SER A 19 -3.16 -16.56 -1.75
C SER A 19 -4.06 -17.79 -1.60
N SER A 20 -3.75 -18.85 -2.34
CA SER A 20 -4.49 -20.13 -2.26
C SER A 20 -4.33 -20.80 -0.90
N SER A 21 -3.20 -20.58 -0.22
CA SER A 21 -2.89 -21.14 1.10
C SER A 21 -3.69 -20.44 2.21
N LEU A 22 -3.73 -19.10 2.18
CA LEU A 22 -4.51 -18.30 3.15
C LEU A 22 -6.01 -18.58 3.01
N ALA A 23 -6.51 -18.73 1.79
CA ALA A 23 -7.93 -19.03 1.54
C ALA A 23 -8.35 -20.43 2.00
N ARG A 24 -7.45 -21.42 2.01
CA ARG A 24 -7.72 -22.79 2.46
C ARG A 24 -7.57 -22.98 3.97
N SER A 25 -6.98 -22.01 4.67
CA SER A 25 -6.78 -22.08 6.12
C SER A 25 -8.12 -22.16 6.87
N SER A 26 -8.27 -23.19 7.71
CA SER A 26 -9.52 -23.48 8.45
C SER A 26 -10.00 -22.35 9.36
N GLY A 27 -9.12 -21.40 9.72
CA GLY A 27 -9.46 -20.23 10.54
C GLY A 27 -10.08 -19.06 9.78
N ASN A 28 -10.14 -19.12 8.44
CA ASN A 28 -10.44 -17.99 7.56
C ASN A 28 -11.78 -18.14 6.81
N ALA A 29 -12.84 -18.57 7.49
CA ALA A 29 -14.15 -18.85 6.85
C ALA A 29 -14.74 -17.68 6.04
N ASN A 30 -14.40 -16.43 6.41
CA ASN A 30 -14.88 -15.22 5.74
C ASN A 30 -13.93 -14.70 4.63
N MET A 31 -12.84 -15.41 4.34
CA MET A 31 -11.89 -15.07 3.28
C MET A 31 -12.19 -15.87 2.01
N LYS A 32 -12.50 -15.17 0.92
CA LYS A 32 -12.70 -15.78 -0.40
C LYS A 32 -11.40 -15.79 -1.21
N TYR A 33 -11.08 -16.91 -1.84
CA TYR A 33 -10.03 -16.93 -2.86
C TYR A 33 -10.44 -16.11 -4.10
N VAL A 34 -9.57 -15.21 -4.54
CA VAL A 34 -9.72 -14.41 -5.76
C VAL A 34 -8.39 -14.46 -6.51
N PRO A 35 -8.34 -14.96 -7.76
CA PRO A 35 -7.07 -15.09 -8.46
C PRO A 35 -6.38 -13.73 -8.63
N LEU A 36 -5.04 -13.74 -8.68
CA LEU A 36 -4.24 -12.56 -9.04
C LEU A 36 -4.43 -12.24 -10.53
N ASP A 37 -5.54 -11.59 -10.83
CA ASP A 37 -6.04 -11.25 -12.15
C ASP A 37 -6.72 -9.87 -12.11
N ASP A 38 -6.53 -9.09 -13.17
CA ASP A 38 -7.01 -7.71 -13.24
C ASP A 38 -8.54 -7.62 -13.12
N SER A 39 -9.27 -8.46 -13.85
CA SER A 39 -10.73 -8.46 -13.79
C SER A 39 -11.23 -8.95 -12.44
N ALA A 40 -10.60 -9.98 -11.88
CA ALA A 40 -11.02 -10.57 -10.61
C ALA A 40 -10.78 -9.64 -9.41
N LEU A 41 -9.71 -8.84 -9.45
CA LEU A 41 -9.33 -7.90 -8.39
C LEU A 41 -9.87 -6.48 -8.60
N GLY A 42 -10.62 -6.24 -9.68
CA GLY A 42 -11.13 -4.91 -9.99
C GLY A 42 -10.00 -3.90 -10.25
N VAL A 43 -8.97 -4.33 -10.97
CA VAL A 43 -7.88 -3.47 -11.42
C VAL A 43 -8.42 -2.46 -12.43
N HIS A 44 -8.09 -1.19 -12.23
CA HIS A 44 -8.54 -0.11 -13.10
C HIS A 44 -7.56 1.07 -13.10
N LYS A 45 -7.75 2.00 -14.06
CA LYS A 45 -6.89 3.17 -14.30
C LYS A 45 -5.39 2.77 -14.42
N VAL A 46 -5.15 1.72 -15.21
CA VAL A 46 -3.80 1.19 -15.47
C VAL A 46 -2.97 2.22 -16.25
N PHE A 47 -1.77 2.49 -15.76
CA PHE A 47 -0.78 3.31 -16.45
C PHE A 47 -0.15 2.51 -17.61
N ASN A 48 -0.25 3.04 -18.83
CA ASN A 48 0.03 2.29 -20.06
C ASN A 48 1.50 2.31 -20.53
N ARG A 49 2.39 3.04 -19.86
CA ARG A 49 3.82 3.09 -20.25
C ARG A 49 4.67 1.98 -19.60
N THR A 50 4.08 1.20 -18.70
CA THR A 50 4.73 0.04 -18.08
C THR A 50 3.74 -1.13 -17.99
N SER A 51 4.25 -2.32 -17.69
CA SER A 51 3.45 -3.54 -17.53
C SER A 51 3.47 -4.03 -16.09
N HIS A 52 2.42 -4.76 -15.69
CA HIS A 52 2.33 -5.51 -14.44
C HIS A 52 2.05 -6.98 -14.73
N ASN A 53 2.96 -7.62 -15.48
CA ASN A 53 2.78 -9.02 -15.90
C ASN A 53 2.68 -9.94 -14.69
N VAL A 54 1.77 -10.90 -14.75
CA VAL A 54 1.69 -11.99 -13.77
C VAL A 54 2.73 -13.04 -14.13
N VAL A 55 3.67 -13.28 -13.22
CA VAL A 55 4.77 -14.24 -13.39
C VAL A 55 4.82 -15.22 -12.22
N SER A 56 5.56 -16.32 -12.39
CA SER A 56 6.05 -17.10 -11.25
C SER A 56 7.28 -16.41 -10.68
N PRO A 57 7.23 -15.89 -9.44
CA PRO A 57 8.36 -15.15 -8.87
C PRO A 57 9.53 -16.10 -8.55
N PRO A 58 10.76 -15.60 -8.46
CA PRO A 58 11.90 -16.42 -8.04
C PRO A 58 11.75 -16.86 -6.59
N ALA A 59 12.45 -17.94 -6.22
CA ALA A 59 12.56 -18.33 -4.82
C ALA A 59 13.29 -17.24 -4.01
N PRO A 60 12.88 -16.98 -2.74
CA PRO A 60 13.60 -16.03 -1.90
C PRO A 60 15.02 -16.56 -1.60
N SER A 61 16.01 -15.70 -1.76
CA SER A 61 17.41 -16.00 -1.40
C SER A 61 17.65 -16.04 0.11
N ARG A 62 16.74 -15.45 0.91
CA ARG A 62 16.83 -15.32 2.36
C ARG A 62 15.44 -15.53 3.00
N PRO A 63 14.84 -16.73 2.87
CA PRO A 63 13.49 -16.97 3.39
C PRO A 63 13.42 -16.69 4.88
N ASN A 64 12.30 -16.12 5.36
CA ASN A 64 12.02 -16.08 6.78
C ASN A 64 11.17 -17.32 7.14
N PRO A 65 11.55 -18.09 8.17
CA PRO A 65 10.78 -19.26 8.61
C PRO A 65 9.30 -18.96 8.88
N ASP A 66 8.96 -17.72 9.23
CA ASP A 66 7.60 -17.30 9.55
C ASP A 66 6.75 -16.90 8.31
N ASP A 67 7.33 -16.87 7.10
CA ASP A 67 6.63 -16.42 5.87
C ASP A 67 5.53 -17.39 5.41
N GLY A 68 5.50 -18.62 5.93
CA GLY A 68 4.59 -19.66 5.46
C GLY A 68 4.81 -20.02 3.99
N GLU A 69 3.74 -20.41 3.28
CA GLU A 69 3.82 -20.66 1.83
C GLU A 69 4.03 -19.35 1.08
N HIS A 70 4.98 -19.33 0.13
CA HIS A 70 5.28 -18.16 -0.69
C HIS A 70 4.30 -18.00 -1.86
N PRO A 71 4.11 -16.78 -2.40
CA PRO A 71 3.30 -16.55 -3.59
C PRO A 71 3.74 -17.39 -4.79
N GLU A 72 2.83 -18.17 -5.36
CA GLU A 72 3.05 -18.93 -6.62
C GLU A 72 3.01 -18.02 -7.86
N LYS A 73 2.26 -16.92 -7.75
CA LYS A 73 2.09 -15.88 -8.78
C LYS A 73 2.27 -14.51 -8.17
N ALA A 74 2.87 -13.61 -8.93
CA ALA A 74 3.07 -12.23 -8.53
C ALA A 74 3.01 -11.30 -9.74
N TRP A 75 2.58 -10.05 -9.52
CA TRP A 75 2.83 -8.97 -10.46
C TRP A 75 4.31 -8.60 -10.41
N GLU A 76 4.95 -8.57 -11.56
CA GLU A 76 6.34 -8.15 -11.71
C GLU A 76 6.44 -6.64 -11.97
N ALA A 77 7.21 -5.96 -11.14
CA ALA A 77 7.65 -4.60 -11.38
C ALA A 77 9.08 -4.61 -11.91
N VAL A 78 9.29 -4.04 -13.09
CA VAL A 78 10.62 -3.87 -13.70
C VAL A 78 11.03 -2.41 -13.59
N TYR A 79 12.22 -2.15 -13.05
CA TYR A 79 12.82 -0.82 -12.90
C TYR A 79 14.08 -0.76 -13.76
N PRO A 80 13.99 -0.27 -15.01
CA PRO A 80 15.17 -0.06 -15.85
C PRO A 80 16.16 0.91 -15.19
N HIS A 81 17.45 0.75 -15.47
CA HIS A 81 18.48 1.73 -15.12
C HIS A 81 18.06 3.13 -15.59
N GLY A 82 18.15 4.12 -14.70
CA GLY A 82 17.74 5.49 -14.99
C GLY A 82 16.23 5.75 -14.85
N SER A 83 15.40 4.74 -14.55
CA SER A 83 13.97 4.97 -14.30
C SER A 83 13.72 5.74 -13.00
N ILE A 84 12.86 6.76 -13.05
CA ILE A 84 12.45 7.56 -11.88
C ILE A 84 10.92 7.52 -11.79
N ASN A 85 10.27 8.67 -11.92
CA ASN A 85 8.83 8.84 -11.72
C ASN A 85 8.06 8.62 -13.05
N PRO A 86 6.73 8.46 -13.00
CA PRO A 86 5.91 8.21 -14.20
C PRO A 86 5.98 9.29 -15.29
N SER A 87 6.41 10.51 -14.95
CA SER A 87 6.58 11.62 -15.90
C SER A 87 7.98 11.69 -16.53
N ALA A 88 8.92 10.84 -16.10
CA ALA A 88 10.26 10.78 -16.67
C ALA A 88 10.28 10.15 -18.08
N SER A 89 11.40 10.34 -18.78
CA SER A 89 11.65 9.70 -20.09
C SER A 89 11.77 8.18 -19.95
N VAL A 90 12.56 7.72 -18.97
CA VAL A 90 12.67 6.31 -18.58
C VAL A 90 11.74 6.06 -17.39
N VAL A 91 10.77 5.16 -17.58
CA VAL A 91 9.79 4.78 -16.55
C VAL A 91 10.05 3.36 -16.07
N GLY A 92 9.68 3.08 -14.82
CA GLY A 92 9.85 1.78 -14.18
C GLY A 92 8.78 1.53 -13.14
N GLY A 93 8.63 0.27 -12.76
CA GLY A 93 7.55 -0.23 -11.92
C GLY A 93 6.21 -0.21 -12.65
N PHE A 94 5.12 0.05 -11.92
CA PHE A 94 3.78 0.11 -12.48
C PHE A 94 2.82 0.93 -11.62
N SER A 95 1.65 1.24 -12.17
CA SER A 95 0.63 2.01 -11.48
C SER A 95 -0.77 1.61 -11.93
N PHE A 96 -1.62 1.26 -10.97
CA PHE A 96 -3.05 1.05 -11.14
C PHE A 96 -3.74 1.13 -9.77
N TYR A 97 -5.06 0.95 -9.76
CA TYR A 97 -5.86 0.89 -8.54
C TYR A 97 -6.56 -0.47 -8.45
N VAL A 98 -6.70 -0.98 -7.22
CA VAL A 98 -7.35 -2.27 -6.93
C VAL A 98 -8.56 -2.03 -6.04
N ALA A 99 -9.76 -2.25 -6.54
CA ALA A 99 -10.99 -2.13 -5.75
C ALA A 99 -11.31 -3.41 -4.94
N GLY A 100 -10.74 -4.54 -5.34
CA GLY A 100 -11.15 -5.88 -4.90
C GLY A 100 -12.22 -6.48 -5.81
N PRO A 101 -12.69 -7.70 -5.51
CA PRO A 101 -13.71 -8.36 -6.31
C PRO A 101 -15.02 -7.56 -6.29
N ALA A 102 -15.85 -7.74 -7.32
CA ALA A 102 -17.12 -7.04 -7.45
C ALA A 102 -17.96 -7.12 -6.17
N GLY A 103 -18.44 -5.96 -5.72
CA GLY A 103 -19.21 -5.79 -4.50
C GLY A 103 -18.44 -5.96 -3.19
N PHE A 104 -17.10 -6.03 -3.21
CA PHE A 104 -16.31 -6.11 -1.99
C PHE A 104 -16.53 -4.90 -1.09
N LEU A 105 -16.33 -3.69 -1.63
CA LEU A 105 -16.44 -2.41 -0.92
C LEU A 105 -17.84 -1.76 -1.03
N ASP A 106 -18.89 -2.55 -1.30
CA ASP A 106 -20.25 -2.02 -1.33
C ASP A 106 -20.71 -1.56 0.05
N GLY A 107 -21.48 -0.47 0.08
CA GLY A 107 -22.02 0.11 1.32
C GLY A 107 -21.08 1.08 2.04
N ALA A 108 -21.32 1.28 3.33
CA ALA A 108 -20.60 2.22 4.17
C ALA A 108 -19.50 1.52 5.00
N VAL A 109 -18.47 1.01 4.31
CA VAL A 109 -17.30 0.40 4.96
C VAL A 109 -16.57 1.44 5.81
N LYS A 110 -16.60 1.27 7.14
CA LYS A 110 -15.93 2.16 8.09
C LYS A 110 -14.49 1.75 8.38
N GLU A 111 -14.22 0.45 8.40
CA GLU A 111 -12.93 -0.09 8.80
C GLU A 111 -12.53 -1.24 7.87
N ALA A 112 -11.33 -1.15 7.29
CA ALA A 112 -10.82 -2.16 6.37
C ALA A 112 -9.33 -2.37 6.56
N ILE A 113 -8.88 -3.58 6.22
CA ILE A 113 -7.47 -3.92 6.04
C ILE A 113 -7.23 -4.22 4.57
N MET A 114 -6.19 -3.62 3.99
CA MET A 114 -5.70 -3.94 2.66
C MET A 114 -4.23 -4.29 2.73
N GLY A 115 -3.81 -5.37 2.06
CA GLY A 115 -2.46 -5.88 2.17
C GLY A 115 -1.98 -6.63 0.94
N TYR A 116 -0.69 -6.87 0.90
CA TYR A 116 0.02 -7.57 -0.15
C TYR A 116 1.35 -8.09 0.41
N ARG A 117 1.98 -9.00 -0.32
CA ARG A 117 3.37 -9.38 -0.11
C ARG A 117 4.25 -8.75 -1.15
N VAL A 118 5.45 -8.32 -0.75
CA VAL A 118 6.46 -7.79 -1.68
C VAL A 118 7.81 -8.48 -1.47
N MET A 119 8.52 -8.75 -2.55
CA MET A 119 9.91 -9.17 -2.51
C MET A 119 10.76 -8.30 -3.44
N PHE A 120 11.80 -7.69 -2.89
CA PHE A 120 12.84 -7.02 -3.68
C PHE A 120 13.90 -8.04 -4.12
N GLN A 121 14.38 -7.93 -5.37
CA GLN A 121 15.39 -8.86 -5.89
C GLN A 121 16.65 -8.89 -5.02
N PRO A 122 17.35 -10.04 -4.93
CA PRO A 122 18.67 -10.11 -4.31
C PRO A 122 19.61 -9.03 -4.85
N GLY A 123 20.29 -8.31 -3.95
CA GLY A 123 21.18 -7.21 -4.33
C GLY A 123 20.47 -5.93 -4.77
N TRP A 124 19.20 -5.73 -4.40
CA TRP A 124 18.47 -4.47 -4.59
C TRP A 124 19.27 -3.24 -4.12
N GLU A 125 19.20 -2.16 -4.89
CA GLU A 125 19.84 -0.89 -4.57
C GLU A 125 18.80 0.24 -4.42
N TRP A 126 18.80 0.90 -3.27
CA TRP A 126 17.71 1.74 -2.79
C TRP A 126 17.64 3.15 -3.42
N ALA A 127 18.74 3.64 -4.00
CA ALA A 127 18.90 5.06 -4.37
C ALA A 127 18.46 6.00 -3.23
N LYS A 128 17.81 7.13 -3.56
CA LYS A 128 17.17 8.03 -2.59
C LYS A 128 15.78 7.59 -2.12
N GLY A 129 15.19 6.61 -2.78
CA GLY A 129 13.88 6.06 -2.40
C GLY A 129 12.94 5.84 -3.57
N GLY A 130 11.75 5.36 -3.24
CA GLY A 130 10.70 5.11 -4.22
C GLY A 130 9.37 4.77 -3.56
N LYS A 131 8.32 4.67 -4.38
CA LYS A 131 6.95 4.45 -3.93
C LYS A 131 6.62 2.97 -3.90
N LEU A 132 5.77 2.62 -2.96
CA LEU A 132 5.17 1.29 -2.84
C LEU A 132 3.65 1.44 -2.65
N PRO A 133 2.89 0.37 -2.94
CA PRO A 133 1.44 0.36 -2.82
C PRO A 133 0.95 0.75 -1.42
N GLY A 134 -0.29 1.19 -1.36
CA GLY A 134 -0.99 1.42 -0.11
C GLY A 134 -2.47 1.62 -0.30
N ILE A 135 -3.12 2.23 0.68
CA ILE A 135 -4.57 2.34 0.76
C ILE A 135 -5.03 3.76 0.43
N PHE A 136 -6.18 3.88 -0.25
CA PHE A 136 -6.74 5.19 -0.63
C PHE A 136 -8.26 5.22 -0.51
N GLY A 137 -8.80 6.43 -0.55
CA GLY A 137 -10.23 6.67 -0.54
C GLY A 137 -10.59 8.13 -0.75
N GLY A 138 -11.89 8.41 -0.67
CA GLY A 138 -12.44 9.74 -0.93
C GLY A 138 -13.83 9.71 -1.54
N VAL A 139 -14.25 10.87 -2.03
CA VAL A 139 -15.54 11.11 -2.67
C VAL A 139 -15.40 10.84 -4.18
N GLY A 140 -16.25 9.95 -4.71
CA GLY A 140 -16.32 9.69 -6.16
C GLY A 140 -14.93 9.55 -6.83
N ASP A 141 -14.76 10.26 -7.95
CA ASP A 141 -13.49 10.32 -8.68
C ASP A 141 -12.42 11.22 -8.03
N ALA A 142 -12.79 12.11 -7.10
CA ALA A 142 -11.81 12.90 -6.37
C ALA A 142 -10.88 12.02 -5.52
N SER A 143 -11.32 10.81 -5.15
CA SER A 143 -10.49 9.80 -4.47
C SER A 143 -9.16 9.50 -5.18
N TYR A 144 -9.09 9.61 -6.51
CA TYR A 144 -7.88 9.32 -7.29
C TYR A 144 -6.89 10.51 -7.36
N HIS A 145 -7.21 11.65 -6.72
CA HIS A 145 -6.48 12.90 -6.92
C HIS A 145 -5.52 13.27 -5.78
N CYS A 146 -5.46 12.47 -4.71
CA CYS A 146 -4.54 12.66 -3.58
C CYS A 146 -3.15 12.07 -3.86
N SER A 147 -2.45 12.56 -4.90
CA SER A 147 -1.08 12.14 -5.20
C SER A 147 -0.29 13.19 -6.00
N GLY A 148 1.04 13.06 -6.02
CA GLY A 148 1.93 13.98 -6.74
C GLY A 148 2.04 15.34 -6.05
N GLY A 149 2.20 16.43 -6.81
CA GLY A 149 2.23 17.80 -6.27
C GLY A 149 0.86 18.45 -6.15
N ARG A 150 -0.23 17.68 -6.18
CA ARG A 150 -1.60 18.23 -6.18
C ARG A 150 -1.98 18.73 -4.79
N GLN A 151 -2.36 20.00 -4.72
CA GLN A 151 -2.76 20.68 -3.48
C GLN A 151 -4.25 21.01 -3.40
N ASN A 152 -4.96 20.97 -4.53
CA ASN A 152 -6.40 21.25 -4.58
C ASN A 152 -7.23 20.03 -4.13
N ASP A 153 -8.41 20.29 -3.59
CA ASP A 153 -9.42 19.27 -3.20
C ASP A 153 -8.90 18.16 -2.28
N ARG A 154 -7.85 18.44 -1.51
CA ARG A 154 -7.28 17.51 -0.53
C ARG A 154 -8.26 17.12 0.58
N CYS A 155 -9.35 17.87 0.76
CA CYS A 155 -10.46 17.50 1.64
C CYS A 155 -11.35 16.39 1.07
N GLN A 156 -11.31 16.10 -0.23
CA GLN A 156 -12.18 15.11 -0.89
C GLN A 156 -11.56 13.71 -0.95
N CYS A 157 -10.30 13.54 -0.58
CA CYS A 157 -9.59 12.27 -0.68
C CYS A 157 -8.57 12.07 0.44
N PHE A 158 -8.15 10.81 0.59
CA PHE A 158 -7.01 10.42 1.40
C PHE A 158 -6.24 9.31 0.67
N ASP A 159 -4.92 9.33 0.78
CA ASP A 159 -4.04 8.30 0.23
C ASP A 159 -2.89 8.08 1.22
N ALA A 160 -2.58 6.83 1.51
CA ALA A 160 -1.48 6.43 2.36
C ALA A 160 -0.72 5.31 1.66
N ARG A 161 0.41 5.66 1.06
CA ARG A 161 1.31 4.72 0.39
C ARG A 161 2.58 4.51 1.19
N LEU A 162 3.36 3.49 0.86
CA LEU A 162 4.69 3.34 1.45
C LEU A 162 5.75 4.01 0.60
N MET A 163 6.86 4.36 1.24
CA MET A 163 8.11 4.59 0.56
C MET A 163 9.22 3.72 1.12
N TRP A 164 10.15 3.32 0.25
CA TRP A 164 11.50 3.01 0.68
C TRP A 164 12.38 4.26 0.57
N ARG A 165 13.43 4.29 1.37
CA ARG A 165 14.44 5.34 1.48
C ARG A 165 15.84 4.71 1.44
N PRO A 166 16.93 5.50 1.49
CA PRO A 166 18.28 4.93 1.50
C PRO A 166 18.43 3.86 2.59
N ASN A 167 19.23 2.85 2.30
CA ASN A 167 19.49 1.72 3.20
C ASN A 167 18.24 0.91 3.58
N GLY A 168 17.16 1.01 2.79
CA GLY A 168 15.93 0.25 3.00
C GLY A 168 15.03 0.81 4.09
N ALA A 169 15.29 2.02 4.61
CA ALA A 169 14.39 2.62 5.60
C ALA A 169 12.97 2.78 5.01
N GLY A 170 11.97 2.36 5.77
CA GLY A 170 10.55 2.47 5.41
C GLY A 170 9.88 3.68 6.03
N GLU A 171 8.84 4.19 5.36
CA GLU A 171 7.91 5.20 5.89
C GLU A 171 6.52 5.01 5.28
N ILE A 172 5.50 5.55 5.93
CA ILE A 172 4.24 5.87 5.24
C ILE A 172 4.38 7.27 4.64
N TYR A 173 3.91 7.44 3.42
CA TYR A 173 3.81 8.72 2.75
C TYR A 173 2.35 9.07 2.50
N THR A 174 1.81 10.02 3.26
CA THR A 174 0.38 10.32 3.29
C THR A 174 0.01 11.59 2.52
N TYR A 175 -1.13 11.53 1.87
CA TYR A 175 -1.86 12.66 1.30
C TYR A 175 -3.23 12.74 1.95
N PHE A 176 -3.29 13.25 3.18
CA PHE A 176 -4.55 13.43 3.92
C PHE A 176 -5.10 14.85 3.77
N PRO A 177 -6.36 15.10 4.16
CA PRO A 177 -6.89 16.45 4.29
C PRO A 177 -5.96 17.34 5.11
N LEU A 178 -5.69 18.54 4.61
CA LEU A 178 -4.77 19.50 5.25
C LEU A 178 -5.48 20.20 6.42
N THR A 179 -5.60 19.51 7.55
CA THR A 179 -6.17 20.03 8.80
C THR A 179 -5.11 20.04 9.90
N GLU A 180 -5.25 20.95 10.87
CA GLU A 180 -4.36 21.02 12.03
C GLU A 180 -4.38 19.72 12.86
N GLY A 181 -5.56 19.07 12.96
CA GLY A 181 -5.71 17.77 13.61
C GLY A 181 -4.89 16.67 12.96
N ASN A 182 -4.95 16.56 11.61
CA ASN A 182 -4.14 15.60 10.87
C ASN A 182 -2.64 15.90 11.00
N GLU A 183 -2.25 17.16 10.86
CA GLU A 183 -0.84 17.55 11.02
C GLU A 183 -0.31 17.17 12.41
N THR A 184 -1.07 17.49 13.46
CA THR A 184 -0.72 17.15 14.84
C THR A 184 -0.61 15.64 15.05
N ALA A 185 -1.58 14.86 14.54
CA ALA A 185 -1.60 13.40 14.66
C ALA A 185 -0.41 12.75 13.93
N LEU A 186 -0.13 13.16 12.70
CA LEU A 186 0.95 12.62 11.87
C LEU A 186 2.33 12.97 12.46
N LEU A 187 2.54 14.23 12.87
CA LEU A 187 3.83 14.67 13.42
C LEU A 187 4.14 14.11 14.81
N ARG A 188 3.16 13.53 15.51
CA ARG A 188 3.38 12.82 16.78
C ARG A 188 4.19 11.52 16.59
N VAL A 189 4.11 10.89 15.42
CA VAL A 189 4.89 9.69 15.14
C VAL A 189 6.37 10.08 14.97
N PRO A 190 7.32 9.45 15.71
CA PRO A 190 8.75 9.70 15.56
C PRO A 190 9.22 9.55 14.10
N GLY A 191 10.13 10.42 13.66
CA GLY A 191 10.63 10.42 12.27
C GLY A 191 9.69 11.08 11.24
N SER A 192 8.54 11.60 11.65
CA SER A 192 7.56 12.21 10.73
C SER A 192 7.86 13.67 10.40
N ARG A 193 7.70 14.05 9.13
CA ARG A 193 8.01 15.39 8.62
C ARG A 193 6.95 15.83 7.61
N LYS A 194 6.54 17.10 7.70
CA LYS A 194 5.69 17.75 6.71
C LYS A 194 6.52 18.08 5.46
N ASN A 195 6.00 17.77 4.29
CA ASN A 195 6.49 18.33 3.03
C ASN A 195 5.38 19.19 2.40
N PRO A 196 5.47 20.53 2.50
CA PRO A 196 4.38 21.42 2.11
C PRO A 196 4.02 21.34 0.62
N ASP A 197 4.97 20.94 -0.23
CA ASP A 197 4.73 20.84 -1.68
C ASP A 197 4.09 19.51 -2.10
N TYR A 198 4.01 18.53 -1.20
CA TYR A 198 3.58 17.16 -1.50
C TYR A 198 2.70 16.55 -0.38
N GLY A 199 3.24 15.56 0.34
CA GLY A 199 2.58 14.83 1.42
C GLY A 199 3.40 14.82 2.72
N PHE A 200 2.97 14.06 3.72
CA PHE A 200 3.74 13.87 4.95
C PHE A 200 4.55 12.58 4.85
N SER A 201 5.83 12.66 5.19
CA SER A 201 6.60 11.47 5.56
C SER A 201 6.26 11.12 7.00
N VAL A 202 5.84 9.90 7.27
CA VAL A 202 5.36 9.46 8.59
C VAL A 202 6.14 8.22 9.00
N GLY A 203 6.81 8.29 10.15
CA GLY A 203 7.55 7.15 10.67
C GLY A 203 8.80 6.77 9.87
N LEU A 204 9.56 7.74 9.33
CA LEU A 204 10.79 7.45 8.61
C LEU A 204 11.76 6.61 9.46
N GLY A 205 12.07 5.41 8.97
CA GLY A 205 12.97 4.47 9.63
C GLY A 205 12.30 3.67 10.75
N ALA A 206 10.96 3.70 10.87
CA ALA A 206 10.22 2.87 11.83
C ALA A 206 10.39 1.37 11.54
N PHE A 207 10.76 1.01 10.31
CA PHE A 207 11.10 -0.34 9.89
C PHE A 207 12.10 -0.28 8.72
N THR A 208 12.70 -1.43 8.38
CA THR A 208 13.63 -1.56 7.26
C THR A 208 13.17 -2.68 6.33
N TRP A 209 13.21 -2.44 5.04
CA TRP A 209 12.92 -3.41 4.00
C TRP A 209 14.07 -4.42 3.86
N PRO A 210 13.83 -5.72 4.09
CA PRO A 210 14.80 -6.74 3.75
C PRO A 210 14.85 -6.97 2.24
N VAL A 211 15.97 -7.51 1.77
CA VAL A 211 16.22 -7.83 0.35
C VAL A 211 16.22 -9.34 0.15
N GLY A 212 15.58 -9.82 -0.92
CA GLY A 212 15.59 -11.22 -1.31
C GLY A 212 14.72 -12.14 -0.44
N ARG A 213 13.72 -11.58 0.25
CA ARG A 213 12.68 -12.30 1.02
C ARG A 213 11.31 -11.65 0.81
N TRP A 214 10.24 -12.41 1.02
CA TRP A 214 8.87 -11.88 1.00
C TRP A 214 8.58 -11.10 2.28
N VAL A 215 7.88 -9.96 2.16
CA VAL A 215 7.49 -9.13 3.30
C VAL A 215 5.99 -8.97 3.28
N ASP A 216 5.33 -9.31 4.38
CA ASP A 216 3.90 -9.10 4.54
C ASP A 216 3.64 -7.63 4.89
N VAL A 217 2.81 -6.96 4.10
CA VAL A 217 2.40 -5.57 4.31
C VAL A 217 0.89 -5.53 4.47
N ALA A 218 0.40 -4.91 5.54
CA ALA A 218 -1.02 -4.66 5.71
C ALA A 218 -1.27 -3.25 6.29
N PHE A 219 -2.23 -2.55 5.71
CA PHE A 219 -2.75 -1.29 6.20
C PHE A 219 -4.13 -1.49 6.79
N ARG A 220 -4.35 -1.12 8.04
CA ARG A 220 -5.68 -0.95 8.62
C ARG A 220 -6.04 0.52 8.60
N VAL A 221 -7.20 0.84 8.01
CA VAL A 221 -7.79 2.18 8.04
C VAL A 221 -9.16 2.09 8.69
N LYS A 222 -9.39 2.97 9.67
CA LYS A 222 -10.70 3.28 10.22
C LYS A 222 -11.05 4.72 9.87
N LEU A 223 -12.11 4.92 9.11
CA LEU A 223 -12.61 6.26 8.80
C LEU A 223 -13.20 6.91 10.06
N ASN A 224 -12.96 8.20 10.21
CA ASN A 224 -13.58 9.00 11.26
C ASN A 224 -15.08 9.24 11.01
N GLU A 225 -15.79 9.56 12.08
CA GLU A 225 -17.10 10.19 11.97
C GLU A 225 -16.96 11.64 11.47
N ILE A 226 -18.02 12.17 10.85
CA ILE A 226 -18.01 13.55 10.33
C ILE A 226 -17.79 14.50 11.50
N ASN A 227 -16.84 15.42 11.35
CA ASN A 227 -16.42 16.39 12.38
C ASN A 227 -15.77 15.78 13.63
N ALA A 228 -15.36 14.51 13.60
CA ALA A 228 -14.62 13.87 14.68
C ALA A 228 -13.16 13.60 14.28
N LEU A 229 -12.27 13.60 15.28
CA LEU A 229 -10.86 13.17 15.17
C LEU A 229 -10.72 11.77 15.77
N ASP A 230 -11.40 10.78 15.19
CA ASP A 230 -11.43 9.39 15.66
C ASP A 230 -11.03 8.38 14.57
N GLY A 231 -10.48 8.87 13.46
CA GLY A 231 -9.92 8.05 12.40
C GLY A 231 -8.56 7.47 12.79
N GLU A 232 -8.25 6.30 12.21
CA GLU A 232 -7.05 5.54 12.52
C GLU A 232 -6.37 5.03 11.25
N LEU A 233 -5.05 5.06 11.24
CA LEU A 233 -4.19 4.43 10.25
C LEU A 233 -3.15 3.59 10.98
N GLU A 234 -3.08 2.31 10.65
CA GLU A 234 -2.10 1.39 11.23
C GLU A 234 -1.42 0.59 10.13
N LEU A 235 -0.09 0.49 10.19
CA LEU A 235 0.73 -0.29 9.28
C LEU A 235 1.33 -1.48 10.02
N TYR A 236 1.10 -2.66 9.46
CA TYR A 236 1.73 -3.90 9.86
C TYR A 236 2.78 -4.31 8.84
N VAL A 237 3.96 -4.69 9.34
CA VAL A 237 5.02 -5.31 8.55
C VAL A 237 5.38 -6.63 9.24
N ASP A 238 5.31 -7.74 8.50
CA ASP A 238 5.50 -9.09 9.03
C ASP A 238 4.62 -9.35 10.28
N GLY A 239 3.36 -8.91 10.21
CA GLY A 239 2.36 -9.09 11.27
C GLY A 239 2.56 -8.22 12.52
N LYS A 240 3.57 -7.34 12.55
CA LYS A 240 3.84 -6.44 13.67
C LYS A 240 3.43 -5.01 13.31
N THR A 241 2.73 -4.34 14.22
CA THR A 241 2.47 -2.90 14.10
C THR A 241 3.80 -2.14 14.14
N VAL A 242 4.13 -1.45 13.05
CA VAL A 242 5.35 -0.62 12.96
C VAL A 242 5.04 0.87 13.02
N ILE A 243 3.85 1.28 12.55
CA ILE A 243 3.36 2.66 12.63
C ILE A 243 1.87 2.61 12.97
N SER A 244 1.44 3.39 13.96
CA SER A 244 0.04 3.59 14.30
C SER A 244 -0.24 5.07 14.53
N VAL A 245 -1.31 5.57 13.91
CA VAL A 245 -1.75 6.96 13.99
C VAL A 245 -3.23 6.99 14.33
N HIS A 246 -3.56 7.66 15.42
CA HIS A 246 -4.94 7.91 15.86
C HIS A 246 -5.23 9.41 15.83
N GLY A 247 -6.52 9.76 15.81
CA GLY A 247 -6.93 11.15 15.82
C GLY A 247 -6.98 11.79 14.43
N LEU A 248 -7.17 10.98 13.39
CA LEU A 248 -7.19 11.42 12.00
C LEU A 248 -8.58 11.87 11.56
N ASN A 249 -8.61 12.81 10.62
CA ASN A 249 -9.76 13.27 9.87
C ASN A 249 -9.54 13.01 8.37
N MET A 250 -9.90 11.81 7.91
CA MET A 250 -9.83 11.34 6.52
C MET A 250 -11.16 11.52 5.78
N LYS A 251 -12.28 11.43 6.49
CA LYS A 251 -13.65 11.54 5.99
C LYS A 251 -14.20 12.94 6.31
N MET A 252 -14.13 13.82 5.32
CA MET A 252 -14.65 15.20 5.40
C MET A 252 -16.09 15.34 4.85
N SER A 253 -16.62 14.30 4.19
CA SER A 253 -17.97 14.26 3.64
C SER A 253 -18.63 12.90 3.91
N SER A 254 -19.96 12.89 4.04
CA SER A 254 -20.74 11.64 4.14
C SER A 254 -20.59 10.73 2.95
N ASP A 255 -20.07 11.23 1.82
CA ASP A 255 -19.83 10.48 0.58
C ASP A 255 -18.43 9.87 0.49
N SER A 256 -17.52 10.23 1.42
CA SER A 256 -16.17 9.66 1.46
C SER A 256 -16.24 8.17 1.78
N ARG A 257 -15.53 7.36 0.99
CA ARG A 257 -15.42 5.90 1.17
C ARG A 257 -13.96 5.45 1.10
N ILE A 258 -13.64 4.33 1.72
CA ILE A 258 -12.45 3.55 1.36
C ILE A 258 -12.66 3.03 -0.06
N LYS A 259 -11.67 3.19 -0.95
CA LYS A 259 -11.79 2.82 -2.37
C LYS A 259 -10.92 1.64 -2.78
N GLY A 260 -10.00 1.22 -1.92
CA GLY A 260 -9.16 0.06 -2.15
C GLY A 260 -7.68 0.41 -2.04
N MET A 261 -6.87 -0.19 -2.91
CA MET A 261 -5.42 0.04 -2.93
C MET A 261 -5.02 0.93 -4.10
N HIS A 262 -4.15 1.91 -3.83
CA HIS A 262 -3.39 2.60 -4.85
C HIS A 262 -2.10 1.81 -5.06
N PHE A 263 -2.11 0.96 -6.09
CA PHE A 263 -1.04 0.03 -6.37
C PHE A 263 -0.04 0.66 -7.33
N GLN A 264 0.86 1.45 -6.75
CA GLN A 264 1.83 2.23 -7.50
C GLN A 264 3.23 2.04 -6.92
N THR A 265 4.18 1.72 -7.80
CA THR A 265 5.57 1.56 -7.43
C THR A 265 6.50 2.07 -8.51
N PHE A 266 7.53 2.83 -8.10
CA PHE A 266 8.53 3.45 -8.98
C PHE A 266 9.66 4.04 -8.12
N PHE A 267 10.84 4.26 -8.71
CA PHE A 267 11.94 5.01 -8.10
C PHE A 267 11.64 6.50 -8.07
N GLY A 268 11.68 7.15 -6.90
CA GLY A 268 10.73 8.24 -6.67
C GLY A 268 11.32 9.55 -6.20
N GLY A 269 11.54 10.45 -7.14
CA GLY A 269 11.78 11.88 -6.95
C GLY A 269 11.71 12.55 -8.33
N HIS A 270 12.48 13.61 -8.56
CA HIS A 270 12.50 14.31 -9.86
C HIS A 270 13.90 14.51 -10.45
N THR A 271 14.96 14.11 -9.74
CA THR A 271 16.35 14.22 -10.22
C THR A 271 16.99 12.84 -10.40
N ASP A 272 18.08 12.77 -11.17
CA ASP A 272 18.78 11.53 -11.50
C ASP A 272 19.27 10.74 -10.27
N GLU A 273 19.53 11.41 -9.16
CA GLU A 273 19.91 10.76 -7.89
C GLU A 273 18.80 9.90 -7.28
N TRP A 274 17.56 10.04 -7.75
CA TRP A 274 16.44 9.18 -7.39
C TRP A 274 16.27 8.00 -8.32
N ALA A 275 16.98 7.98 -9.45
CA ALA A 275 16.80 6.96 -10.47
C ALA A 275 17.25 5.58 -9.99
N SER A 276 16.64 4.55 -10.55
CA SER A 276 17.11 3.18 -10.35
C SER A 276 18.58 3.08 -10.82
N PRO A 277 19.53 2.73 -9.94
CA PRO A 277 20.95 2.72 -10.26
C PRO A 277 21.36 1.53 -11.13
N LYS A 278 20.44 0.59 -11.37
CA LYS A 278 20.58 -0.52 -12.32
C LYS A 278 19.21 -1.04 -12.75
N ASN A 279 19.21 -2.00 -13.67
CA ASN A 279 18.04 -2.81 -13.93
C ASN A 279 17.74 -3.66 -12.69
N GLN A 280 16.55 -3.52 -12.12
CA GLN A 280 16.12 -4.32 -10.98
C GLN A 280 14.64 -4.59 -11.00
N GLN A 281 14.22 -5.57 -10.20
CA GLN A 281 12.86 -6.07 -10.17
C GLN A 281 12.35 -6.22 -8.73
N ALA A 282 11.04 -6.12 -8.58
CA ALA A 282 10.32 -6.50 -7.38
C ALA A 282 9.05 -7.25 -7.75
N TRP A 283 8.61 -8.16 -6.90
CA TRP A 283 7.42 -8.98 -7.12
C TRP A 283 6.38 -8.71 -6.05
N PHE A 284 5.13 -8.63 -6.45
CA PHE A 284 3.99 -8.32 -5.59
C PHE A 284 2.93 -9.42 -5.69
N GLY A 285 2.64 -10.10 -4.59
CA GLY A 285 1.73 -11.25 -4.55
C GLY A 285 0.79 -11.22 -3.36
N ASP A 286 -0.07 -12.23 -3.24
CA ASP A 286 -0.97 -12.43 -2.10
C ASP A 286 -1.79 -11.17 -1.72
N VAL A 287 -2.22 -10.40 -2.71
CA VAL A 287 -3.12 -9.25 -2.55
C VAL A 287 -4.37 -9.69 -1.78
N THR A 288 -4.65 -8.97 -0.69
CA THR A 288 -5.62 -9.36 0.32
C THR A 288 -6.39 -8.13 0.81
N GLY A 289 -7.70 -8.27 0.99
CA GLY A 289 -8.56 -7.23 1.55
C GLY A 289 -9.54 -7.79 2.56
N MET A 290 -9.79 -7.07 3.65
CA MET A 290 -10.71 -7.44 4.72
C MET A 290 -11.54 -6.24 5.13
N ILE A 291 -12.85 -6.42 5.31
CA ILE A 291 -13.75 -5.50 5.99
C ILE A 291 -13.91 -6.01 7.40
N LEU A 292 -13.71 -5.12 8.37
CA LEU A 292 -13.82 -5.48 9.78
C LEU A 292 -15.24 -5.22 10.30
N ALA A 293 -15.66 -6.07 11.24
CA ALA A 293 -16.92 -5.95 11.98
C ALA A 293 -16.86 -4.86 13.06
#